data_AF-A0A969KSP5-F1
#
_entry.id   AF-A0A969KSP5-F1
#
_cell.length_a   1.000
_cell.length_b   1.000
_cell.length_c   1.000
_cell.angle_alpha   90.00
_cell.angle_beta   90.00
_cell.angle_gamma   90.00
#
_symmetry.space_group_name_H-M   'P 1'
#
loop_
_entity.id
_entity.type
_entity.pdbx_description
1 polymer ?
#
loop_
_entity_poly.entity_id
_entity_poly.type
_entity_poly.pdbx_seq_one_letter_code
_entity_poly.pdbx_strand_id
1 'polypeptide(L)'
;MAAYEASGGRPELMDLAAVKQEAEAISGQELDLYVIDADSVIIHTTNASEAGLDFKVAIPEMVDHLTQIRLGDSVAFDYLSAEFVTGTFNKWAYYPTPDQRYILEFGALIHSLEQFAGKLDPLHLAESLKQLNPSIDAIRIYDYRAGC
;
A
#
# COMPACT_ATOMS: atom_id res chain seq x y z
N MET A 1 9.53 12.59 -4.10
CA MET A 1 10.75 13.11 -3.42
C MET A 1 10.98 14.60 -3.66
N ALA A 2 11.07 15.07 -4.92
CA ALA A 2 11.36 16.47 -5.22
C ALA A 2 10.46 17.50 -4.48
N ALA A 3 9.15 17.25 -4.39
CA ALA A 3 8.23 18.12 -3.65
C ALA A 3 8.53 18.20 -2.14
N TYR A 4 8.98 17.10 -1.53
CA TYR A 4 9.36 17.05 -0.12
C TYR A 4 10.66 17.83 0.16
N GLU A 5 11.62 17.73 -0.76
CA GLU A 5 12.86 18.51 -0.68
C GLU A 5 12.58 20.01 -0.87
N ALA A 6 11.73 20.36 -1.84
CA ALA A 6 11.33 21.74 -2.11
C ALA A 6 10.57 22.39 -0.94
N SER A 7 9.86 21.60 -0.13
CA SER A 7 9.17 22.09 1.07
C SER A 7 10.10 22.29 2.28
N GLY A 8 11.37 21.88 2.16
CA GLY A 8 12.33 21.87 3.27
C GLY A 8 12.03 20.77 4.28
N GLY A 9 11.52 19.63 3.81
CA GLY A 9 11.17 18.49 4.66
C GLY A 9 9.91 18.70 5.50
N ARG A 10 8.97 19.52 5.00
CA ARG A 10 7.72 19.86 5.69
C ARG A 10 6.53 19.39 4.88
N PRO A 11 5.93 18.22 5.21
CA PRO A 11 4.79 17.69 4.50
C PRO A 11 3.60 18.65 4.41
N GLU A 12 3.38 19.47 5.43
CA GLU A 12 2.29 20.45 5.51
C GLU A 12 2.40 21.58 4.48
N LEU A 13 3.58 21.76 3.87
CA LEU A 13 3.83 22.74 2.81
C LEU A 13 3.86 22.11 1.41
N MET A 14 3.67 20.79 1.29
CA MET A 14 3.57 20.11 0.00
C MET A 14 2.16 20.26 -0.56
N ASP A 15 2.06 20.54 -1.85
CA ASP A 15 0.81 20.40 -2.60
C ASP A 15 0.67 18.94 -3.06
N LEU A 16 0.10 18.09 -2.20
CA LEU A 16 -0.09 16.68 -2.52
C LEU A 16 -1.02 16.46 -3.72
N ALA A 17 -1.96 17.36 -3.98
CA ALA A 17 -2.84 17.26 -5.13
C ALA A 17 -2.07 17.46 -6.44
N ALA A 18 -1.15 18.45 -6.48
CA ALA A 18 -0.26 18.65 -7.62
C ALA A 18 0.70 17.47 -7.82
N VAL A 19 1.26 16.92 -6.73
CA VAL A 19 2.13 15.74 -6.80
C VAL A 19 1.38 14.51 -7.33
N LYS A 20 0.13 14.30 -6.88
CA LYS A 20 -0.75 13.24 -7.39
C LYS A 20 -0.95 13.41 -8.89
N GLN A 21 -1.39 14.59 -9.33
CA GLN A 21 -1.63 14.88 -10.75
C GLN A 21 -0.39 14.62 -11.62
N GLU A 22 0.80 15.03 -11.18
CA GLU A 22 2.05 14.78 -11.91
C GLU A 22 2.37 13.28 -11.98
N ALA A 23 2.25 12.56 -10.87
CA ALA A 23 2.52 11.13 -10.80
C ALA A 23 1.53 10.31 -11.65
N GLU A 24 0.25 10.69 -11.65
CA GLU A 24 -0.79 10.09 -12.50
C GLU A 24 -0.52 10.38 -13.99
N ALA A 25 -0.09 11.59 -14.34
CA ALA A 25 0.26 11.95 -15.72
C ALA A 25 1.46 11.14 -16.26
N ILE A 26 2.43 10.80 -15.40
CA ILE A 26 3.60 10.00 -15.76
C ILE A 26 3.24 8.50 -15.84
N SER A 27 2.50 8.00 -14.87
CA SER A 27 2.21 6.56 -14.74
C SER A 27 1.02 6.08 -15.57
N GLY A 28 0.07 6.98 -15.87
CA GLY A 28 -1.22 6.63 -16.46
C GLY A 28 -2.14 5.83 -15.52
N GLN A 29 -1.83 5.80 -14.21
CA GLN A 29 -2.62 5.13 -13.18
C GLN A 29 -3.26 6.17 -12.27
N GLU A 30 -4.42 5.84 -11.71
CA GLU A 30 -5.01 6.60 -10.60
C GLU A 30 -4.27 6.24 -9.31
N LEU A 31 -3.94 7.26 -8.51
CA LEU A 31 -3.09 7.10 -7.34
C LEU A 31 -3.71 7.77 -6.12
N ASP A 32 -3.45 7.23 -4.94
CA ASP A 32 -3.53 7.99 -3.70
C ASP A 32 -2.19 8.10 -3.01
N LEU A 33 -1.96 9.26 -2.39
CA LEU A 33 -0.69 9.62 -1.77
C LEU A 33 -0.88 9.78 -0.28
N TYR A 34 0.11 9.32 0.48
CA TYR A 34 0.07 9.32 1.93
C TYR A 34 1.41 9.75 2.51
N VAL A 35 1.36 10.43 3.64
CA VAL A 35 2.51 10.77 4.47
C VAL A 35 2.30 10.10 5.83
N ILE A 36 3.17 9.15 6.15
CA ILE A 36 3.13 8.37 7.38
C ILE A 36 4.25 8.86 8.29
N ASP A 37 3.94 9.15 9.55
CA ASP A 37 4.93 9.62 10.53
C ASP A 37 5.63 8.48 11.30
N ALA A 38 6.52 8.86 12.22
CA ALA A 38 7.26 7.92 13.06
C ALA A 38 6.38 7.14 14.05
N ASP A 39 5.15 7.61 14.29
CA ASP A 39 4.15 6.93 15.11
C ASP A 39 3.28 5.96 14.29
N SER A 40 3.59 5.77 13.01
CA SER A 40 2.80 4.97 12.07
C SER A 40 1.37 5.49 11.96
N VAL A 41 1.22 6.81 11.80
CA VAL A 41 -0.06 7.48 11.56
C VAL A 41 -0.01 8.20 10.21
N ILE A 42 -1.10 8.12 9.44
CA ILE A 42 -1.28 8.91 8.21
C ILE A 42 -1.58 10.37 8.60
N ILE A 43 -0.60 11.25 8.45
CA ILE A 43 -0.72 12.67 8.84
C ILE A 43 -1.14 13.59 7.69
N HIS A 44 -0.90 13.19 6.44
CA HIS A 44 -1.40 13.88 5.24
C HIS A 44 -1.73 12.86 4.16
N THR A 45 -2.80 13.09 3.40
CA THR A 45 -3.20 12.18 2.32
C THR A 45 -4.11 12.87 1.30
N THR A 46 -4.16 12.34 0.07
CA THR A 46 -5.18 12.68 -0.93
C THR A 46 -6.49 11.89 -0.75
N ASN A 47 -6.45 10.77 -0.03
CA ASN A 47 -7.63 9.99 0.34
C ASN A 47 -8.14 10.41 1.72
N ALA A 48 -9.09 11.34 1.73
CA ALA A 48 -9.60 11.92 2.98
C ALA A 48 -10.24 10.89 3.95
N SER A 49 -10.62 9.70 3.48
CA SER A 49 -11.23 8.66 4.32
C SER A 49 -10.23 7.96 5.24
N GLU A 50 -8.93 8.01 4.91
CA GLU A 50 -7.85 7.35 5.65
C GLU A 50 -6.97 8.36 6.43
N ALA A 51 -7.32 9.65 6.40
CA ALA A 51 -6.63 10.67 7.18
C ALA A 51 -6.70 10.35 8.68
N GLY A 52 -5.54 10.27 9.34
CA GLY A 52 -5.44 9.93 10.75
C GLY A 52 -5.55 8.44 11.07
N LEU A 53 -5.50 7.55 10.07
CA LEU A 53 -5.41 6.12 10.31
C LEU A 53 -4.16 5.81 11.15
N ASP A 54 -4.37 5.17 12.31
CA ASP A 54 -3.32 4.69 13.21
C ASP A 54 -3.10 3.20 12.97
N PHE A 55 -1.96 2.85 12.37
CA PHE A 55 -1.61 1.47 12.06
C PHE A 55 -1.42 0.62 13.32
N LYS A 56 -1.08 1.21 14.47
CA LYS A 56 -1.00 0.46 15.75
C LYS A 56 -2.35 -0.07 16.20
N VAL A 57 -3.44 0.56 15.77
CA VAL A 57 -4.82 0.16 16.08
C VAL A 57 -5.40 -0.71 14.96
N ALA A 58 -5.20 -0.31 13.70
CA ALA A 58 -5.82 -0.96 12.57
C ALA A 58 -5.11 -2.26 12.16
N ILE A 59 -3.77 -2.26 12.14
CA ILE A 59 -2.93 -3.35 11.63
C ILE A 59 -1.61 -3.41 12.43
N PRO A 60 -1.63 -3.86 13.71
CA PRO A 60 -0.47 -3.78 14.59
C PRO A 60 0.81 -4.44 14.03
N GLU A 61 0.67 -5.52 13.25
CA GLU A 61 1.77 -6.23 12.62
C GLU A 61 2.54 -5.43 11.56
N MET A 62 1.95 -4.35 11.03
CA MET A 62 2.55 -3.47 10.03
C MET A 62 3.52 -2.45 10.64
N VAL A 63 3.42 -2.18 11.94
CA VAL A 63 4.17 -1.11 12.62
C VAL A 63 5.68 -1.31 12.55
N ASP A 64 6.13 -2.55 12.79
CA ASP A 64 7.56 -2.88 12.73
C ASP A 64 8.08 -2.74 11.29
N HIS A 65 7.28 -3.16 10.30
CA HIS A 65 7.64 -3.04 8.89
C HIS A 65 7.75 -1.58 8.44
N LEU A 66 6.75 -0.75 8.75
CA LEU A 66 6.79 0.70 8.49
C LEU A 66 7.98 1.36 9.19
N THR A 67 8.31 0.94 10.42
CA THR A 67 9.49 1.46 11.13
C THR A 67 10.78 1.11 10.39
N GLN A 68 10.93 -0.14 9.91
CA GLN A 68 12.10 -0.54 9.13
C GLN A 68 12.21 0.24 7.81
N ILE A 69 11.10 0.40 7.09
CA ILE A 69 11.07 1.21 5.86
C ILE A 69 11.54 2.63 6.17
N ARG A 70 10.92 3.30 7.16
CA ARG A 70 11.20 4.71 7.50
C ARG A 70 12.67 4.94 7.86
N LEU A 71 13.27 4.01 8.60
CA LEU A 71 14.67 4.09 9.02
C LEU A 71 15.66 3.62 7.96
N GLY A 72 15.18 2.96 6.90
CA GLY A 72 15.97 2.54 5.75
C GLY A 72 16.31 3.69 4.80
N ASP A 73 17.00 3.34 3.72
CA ASP A 73 17.45 4.25 2.66
C ASP A 73 16.94 3.86 1.26
N SER A 74 16.11 2.81 1.20
CA SER A 74 15.69 2.16 -0.02
C SER A 74 14.17 2.19 -0.15
N VAL A 75 13.70 2.28 -1.40
CA VAL A 75 12.28 2.21 -1.74
C VAL A 75 11.79 0.78 -1.48
N ALA A 76 10.71 0.63 -0.74
CA ALA A 76 10.04 -0.65 -0.54
C ALA A 76 8.79 -0.72 -1.42
N PHE A 77 8.49 -1.92 -1.92
CA PHE A 77 7.27 -2.20 -2.66
C PHE A 77 6.57 -3.35 -1.96
N ASP A 78 5.30 -3.15 -1.60
CA ASP A 78 4.50 -4.22 -1.02
C ASP A 78 3.72 -4.96 -2.12
N TYR A 79 3.15 -6.09 -1.73
CA TYR A 79 2.26 -6.88 -2.55
C TYR A 79 0.96 -6.14 -2.84
N LEU A 80 0.17 -6.71 -3.74
CA LEU A 80 -1.17 -6.22 -4.01
C LEU A 80 -2.05 -6.45 -2.78
N SER A 81 -2.55 -5.38 -2.17
CA SER A 81 -3.44 -5.45 -1.01
C SER A 81 -4.57 -4.45 -1.13
N ALA A 82 -5.66 -4.68 -0.39
CA ALA A 82 -6.81 -3.79 -0.41
C ALA A 82 -6.60 -2.62 0.56
N GLU A 83 -7.04 -1.42 0.17
CA GLU A 83 -7.24 -0.28 1.07
C GLU A 83 -8.13 -0.67 2.26
N PHE A 84 -7.87 -0.08 3.42
CA PHE A 84 -8.51 -0.51 4.67
C PHE A 84 -10.00 -0.13 4.71
N VAL A 85 -10.34 1.04 4.16
CA VAL A 85 -11.70 1.58 4.23
C VAL A 85 -12.56 1.15 3.03
N THR A 86 -12.01 1.27 1.82
CA THR A 86 -12.76 1.07 0.57
C THR A 86 -12.74 -0.40 0.13
N GLY A 87 -11.71 -1.16 0.50
CA GLY A 87 -11.44 -2.48 -0.04
C GLY A 87 -10.89 -2.47 -1.47
N THR A 88 -10.59 -1.31 -2.04
CA THR A 88 -10.02 -1.18 -3.40
C THR A 88 -8.60 -1.71 -3.43
N PHE A 89 -8.28 -2.55 -4.41
CA PHE A 89 -6.95 -3.14 -4.55
C PHE A 89 -5.93 -2.10 -5.00
N ASN A 90 -4.81 -2.08 -4.30
CA ASN A 90 -3.69 -1.21 -4.55
C ASN A 90 -2.40 -2.00 -4.70
N LYS A 91 -1.47 -1.43 -5.47
CA LYS A 91 -0.05 -1.75 -5.36
C LYS A 91 0.64 -0.60 -4.65
N TRP A 92 1.35 -0.92 -3.57
CA TRP A 92 1.95 0.08 -2.70
C TRP A 92 3.44 0.26 -2.98
N ALA A 93 3.89 1.52 -2.95
CA ALA A 93 5.29 1.88 -2.96
C ALA A 93 5.59 2.87 -1.83
N TYR A 94 6.64 2.59 -1.07
CA TYR A 94 7.03 3.33 0.13
C TYR A 94 8.39 3.97 -0.06
N TYR A 95 8.45 5.29 0.11
CA TYR A 95 9.68 6.06 0.01
C TYR A 95 10.01 6.67 1.37
N PRO A 96 11.01 6.16 2.11
CA PRO A 96 11.48 6.84 3.30
C PRO A 96 12.02 8.22 2.95
N THR A 97 11.72 9.21 3.78
CA THR A 97 12.32 10.54 3.61
C THR A 97 13.81 10.51 3.98
N PRO A 98 14.66 11.34 3.37
CA PRO A 98 16.11 11.32 3.65
C PRO A 98 16.49 11.61 5.11
N ASP A 99 15.63 12.33 5.82
CA ASP A 99 15.76 12.63 7.24
C ASP A 99 15.08 11.60 8.16
N GLN A 100 14.55 10.52 7.57
CA GLN A 100 13.88 9.40 8.22
C GLN A 100 12.69 9.81 9.10
N ARG A 101 12.12 11.01 8.90
CA ARG A 101 10.98 11.47 9.72
C ARG A 101 9.66 10.91 9.23
N TYR A 102 9.54 10.63 7.94
CA TYR A 102 8.30 10.20 7.32
C TYR A 102 8.53 9.09 6.29
N ILE A 103 7.43 8.45 5.91
CA ILE A 103 7.33 7.68 4.68
C ILE A 103 6.37 8.41 3.75
N LEU A 104 6.76 8.54 2.48
CA LEU A 104 5.88 8.95 1.40
C LEU A 104 5.39 7.68 0.71
N GLU A 105 4.12 7.33 0.90
CA GLU A 105 3.49 6.14 0.34
C GLU A 105 2.63 6.52 -0.88
N PHE A 106 2.66 5.65 -1.89
CA PHE A 106 1.87 5.73 -3.11
C PHE A 106 1.04 4.45 -3.23
N GLY A 107 -0.29 4.57 -3.22
CA GLY A 107 -1.20 3.50 -3.59
C GLY A 107 -1.61 3.65 -5.04
N ALA A 108 -1.25 2.67 -5.89
CA ALA A 108 -1.73 2.63 -7.26
C ALA A 108 -2.99 1.78 -7.35
N LEU A 109 -4.13 2.42 -7.63
CA LEU A 109 -5.44 1.78 -7.64
C LEU A 109 -5.58 0.86 -8.86
N ILE A 110 -6.07 -0.35 -8.63
CA ILE A 110 -6.26 -1.35 -9.67
C ILE A 110 -7.74 -1.75 -9.75
N HIS A 111 -8.53 -0.88 -10.35
CA HIS A 111 -9.97 -1.07 -10.57
C HIS A 111 -10.32 -2.37 -11.30
N SER A 112 -9.46 -2.80 -12.23
CA SER A 112 -9.68 -4.05 -13.00
C SER A 112 -9.64 -5.33 -12.16
N LEU A 113 -9.14 -5.27 -10.92
CA LEU A 113 -9.11 -6.39 -9.99
C LEU A 113 -10.38 -6.51 -9.15
N GLU A 114 -11.23 -5.48 -9.10
CA GLU A 114 -12.49 -5.51 -8.35
C GLU A 114 -13.43 -6.62 -8.84
N GLN A 115 -13.51 -6.84 -10.17
CA GLN A 115 -14.31 -7.94 -10.75
C GLN A 115 -13.79 -9.35 -10.41
N PHE A 116 -12.56 -9.41 -9.89
CA PHE A 116 -11.89 -10.62 -9.43
C PHE A 116 -11.79 -10.67 -7.90
N ALA A 117 -12.21 -9.63 -7.18
CA ALA A 117 -12.34 -9.64 -5.73
C ALA A 117 -13.25 -10.82 -5.32
N GLY A 118 -12.76 -11.67 -4.41
CA GLY A 118 -13.41 -12.94 -4.02
C GLY A 118 -13.20 -14.13 -4.98
N LYS A 119 -12.87 -13.91 -6.27
CA LYS A 119 -12.45 -14.99 -7.20
C LYS A 119 -10.96 -15.31 -7.13
N LEU A 120 -10.17 -14.35 -6.64
CA LEU A 120 -8.74 -14.51 -6.39
C LEU A 120 -8.44 -15.07 -5.00
N ASP A 121 -9.46 -15.42 -4.21
CA ASP A 121 -9.24 -16.23 -3.01
C ASP A 121 -8.69 -17.59 -3.44
N PRO A 122 -7.39 -17.86 -3.21
CA PRO A 122 -6.76 -19.08 -3.66
C PRO A 122 -7.40 -20.31 -2.99
N LEU A 123 -7.93 -20.14 -1.77
CA LEU A 123 -8.59 -21.22 -1.03
C LEU A 123 -9.93 -21.58 -1.68
N HIS A 124 -10.77 -20.59 -1.97
CA HIS A 124 -12.04 -20.82 -2.66
C HIS A 124 -11.84 -21.40 -4.08
N LEU A 125 -10.79 -20.96 -4.79
CA LEU A 125 -10.42 -21.54 -6.08
C LEU A 125 -9.96 -23.00 -5.95
N ALA A 126 -9.14 -23.31 -4.93
CA ALA A 126 -8.70 -24.67 -4.66
C ALA A 126 -9.86 -25.61 -4.32
N GLU A 127 -10.83 -25.15 -3.53
CA GLU A 127 -12.07 -25.90 -3.25
C GLU A 127 -12.88 -26.15 -4.51
N SER A 128 -13.08 -25.11 -5.33
CA SER A 128 -13.83 -25.22 -6.60
C SER A 128 -13.17 -26.20 -7.58
N LEU A 129 -11.83 -26.20 -7.68
CA LEU A 129 -11.08 -27.11 -8.54
C LEU A 129 -11.19 -28.57 -8.08
N LYS A 130 -11.17 -28.82 -6.76
CA LYS A 130 -11.40 -30.15 -6.20
C LYS A 130 -12.80 -30.67 -6.51
N GLN A 131 -13.82 -29.82 -6.47
CA GLN A 131 -15.19 -30.22 -6.79
C GLN A 131 -15.39 -30.56 -8.27
N LEU A 132 -14.71 -29.84 -9.18
CA LEU A 132 -14.83 -30.04 -10.63
C LEU A 132 -14.04 -31.24 -11.14
N ASN A 133 -12.92 -31.59 -10.50
CA ASN A 133 -12.09 -32.71 -10.93
C ASN A 133 -11.79 -33.67 -9.76
N PRO A 134 -12.55 -34.77 -9.63
CA PRO A 134 -12.36 -35.79 -8.59
C PRO A 134 -10.98 -36.45 -8.59
N SER A 135 -10.17 -36.27 -9.64
CA SER A 135 -8.82 -36.82 -9.75
C SER A 135 -7.78 -36.01 -8.96
N ILE A 136 -8.15 -34.84 -8.44
CA ILE A 136 -7.27 -33.99 -7.63
C ILE A 136 -7.33 -34.44 -6.16
N ASP A 137 -6.26 -35.07 -5.69
CA ASP A 137 -6.12 -35.51 -4.29
C ASP A 137 -5.91 -34.33 -3.32
N ALA A 138 -4.98 -33.41 -3.64
CA ALA A 138 -4.67 -32.25 -2.82
C ALA A 138 -4.17 -31.05 -3.65
N ILE A 139 -4.50 -29.85 -3.18
CA ILE A 139 -3.93 -28.58 -3.65
C ILE A 139 -3.23 -27.95 -2.44
N ARG A 140 -1.97 -27.54 -2.62
CA ARG A 140 -1.19 -26.84 -1.58
C ARG A 140 -0.85 -25.46 -2.11
N ILE A 141 -1.23 -24.44 -1.37
CA ILE A 141 -0.93 -23.04 -1.66
C ILE A 141 0.15 -22.60 -0.68
N TYR A 142 1.20 -22.00 -1.22
CA TYR A 142 2.27 -21.42 -0.43
C TYR A 142 2.20 -19.92 -0.60
N ASP A 143 2.10 -19.22 0.52
CA ASP A 143 2.41 -17.80 0.57
C ASP A 143 3.87 -17.67 1.03
N TYR A 144 4.71 -17.08 0.17
CA TYR A 144 6.09 -16.80 0.52
C TYR A 144 6.18 -15.37 1.05
N ARG A 145 6.08 -15.25 2.37
CA ARG A 145 6.49 -14.04 3.07
C ARG A 145 8.02 -14.03 3.11
N ALA A 146 8.64 -13.28 2.19
CA ALA A 146 10.05 -12.95 2.36
C ALA A 146 10.16 -12.21 3.69
N GLY A 147 10.93 -12.77 4.62
CA GLY A 147 11.08 -12.24 5.98
C GLY A 147 11.48 -10.77 5.99
N CYS A 148 10.87 -10.06 6.93
CA CYS A 148 11.10 -8.68 7.33
C CYS A 148 12.58 -8.33 7.54
#